data_AF-A0A7K4SGX1-F1
#
_entry.id   AF-A0A7K4SGX1-F1
#
_cell.length_a   1.000
_cell.length_b   1.000
_cell.length_c   1.000
_cell.angle_alpha   90.00
_cell.angle_beta   90.00
_cell.angle_gamma   90.00
#
_symmetry.space_group_name_H-M   'P 1'
#
loop_
_entity.id
_entity.type
_entity.pdbx_description
1 polymer ?
#
loop_
_entity_poly.entity_id
_entity_poly.type
_entity_poly.pdbx_seq_one_letter_code
_entity_poly.pdbx_strand_id
1 'polypeptide(L)'
;MTCQARSSYLADEVLWGHRFTPLLSLEEGFYEVDYGGFHHTVPVPTPACSARQLAAAAARRDAQLYWSIPSRLDQPLEEAAGGAPPGTPRQRNGSLASPEGR
;
A
#
# COMPACT_ATOMS: atom_id res chain seq x y z
N MET A 1 -4.89 40.84 10.17
CA MET A 1 -6.18 40.56 9.51
C MET A 1 -6.29 39.06 9.31
N THR A 2 -7.49 38.50 9.39
CA THR A 2 -7.77 37.09 9.06
C THR A 2 -8.73 37.03 7.86
N CYS A 3 -8.50 36.10 6.93
CA CYS A 3 -9.32 35.90 5.73
C CYS A 3 -9.84 34.46 5.70
N GLN A 4 -11.08 34.26 5.23
CA GLN A 4 -11.70 32.95 5.06
C GLN A 4 -12.35 32.84 3.68
N ALA A 5 -12.05 31.76 2.96
CA ALA A 5 -12.72 31.36 1.73
C ALA A 5 -13.39 29.99 1.93
N ARG A 6 -14.60 29.83 1.40
CA ARG A 6 -15.41 28.59 1.51
C ARG A 6 -16.04 28.28 0.17
N SER A 7 -16.09 26.99 -0.17
CA SER A 7 -16.83 26.44 -1.32
C SER A 7 -17.44 25.11 -0.92
N SER A 8 -18.42 24.62 -1.67
CA SER A 8 -19.11 23.35 -1.44
C SER A 8 -19.40 22.67 -2.77
N TYR A 9 -19.49 21.34 -2.76
CA TYR A 9 -19.84 20.53 -3.92
C TYR A 9 -21.08 19.67 -3.61
N LEU A 10 -22.05 19.65 -4.52
CA LEU A 10 -23.17 18.72 -4.53
C LEU A 10 -22.73 17.34 -5.03
N ALA A 11 -23.56 16.32 -4.83
CA ALA A 11 -23.25 14.95 -5.25
C ALA A 11 -22.92 14.85 -6.76
N ASP A 12 -23.67 15.58 -7.58
CA ASP A 12 -23.51 15.59 -9.05
C ASP A 12 -22.27 16.37 -9.52
N GLU A 13 -21.66 17.17 -8.63
CA GLU A 13 -20.43 17.94 -8.93
C GLU A 13 -19.17 17.12 -8.63
N VAL A 14 -19.31 15.94 -8.01
CA VAL A 14 -18.21 15.02 -7.72
C VAL A 14 -18.10 13.97 -8.82
N LEU A 15 -17.19 14.19 -9.76
CA LEU A 15 -16.98 13.31 -10.90
C LEU A 15 -16.11 12.10 -10.52
N TRP A 16 -16.71 10.90 -10.46
CA TRP A 16 -15.95 9.66 -10.23
C TRP A 16 -15.12 9.27 -11.46
N GLY A 17 -13.87 8.88 -11.22
CA GLY A 17 -12.97 8.45 -12.28
C GLY A 17 -12.45 9.58 -13.16
N HIS A 18 -12.34 10.79 -12.62
CA HIS A 18 -11.71 11.94 -13.26
C HIS A 18 -10.43 12.34 -12.53
N ARG A 19 -9.46 12.90 -13.25
CA ARG A 19 -8.30 13.61 -12.68
C ARG A 19 -8.21 15.03 -13.22
N PHE A 20 -7.63 15.93 -12.45
CA PHE A 20 -7.27 17.26 -12.92
C PHE A 20 -6.16 17.20 -13.98
N THR A 21 -6.24 18.09 -14.97
CA THR A 21 -5.14 18.31 -15.91
C THR A 21 -3.97 18.95 -15.17
N PRO A 22 -2.71 18.55 -15.46
CA PRO A 22 -1.54 19.21 -14.90
C PRO A 22 -1.51 20.70 -15.26
N LEU A 23 -1.29 21.56 -14.27
CA LEU A 23 -1.33 23.03 -14.43
C LEU A 23 0.05 23.68 -14.42
N LEU A 24 1.05 22.97 -13.91
CA LEU A 24 2.40 23.48 -13.70
C LEU A 24 3.30 22.99 -14.84
N SER A 25 3.91 23.92 -15.56
CA SER A 25 5.00 23.68 -16.49
C SER A 25 6.28 24.36 -15.99
N LEU A 26 7.43 23.84 -16.41
CA LEU A 26 8.72 24.48 -16.17
C LEU A 26 9.21 25.05 -17.50
N GLU A 27 9.17 26.37 -17.65
CA GLU A 27 9.60 27.08 -18.87
C GLU A 27 10.72 28.04 -18.50
N GLU A 28 11.83 27.98 -19.24
CA GLU A 28 12.99 28.86 -19.05
C GLU A 28 13.54 28.94 -17.61
N GLY A 29 13.35 27.88 -16.82
CA GLY A 29 13.79 27.81 -15.41
C GLY A 29 12.80 28.38 -14.39
N PHE A 30 11.61 28.80 -14.83
CA PHE A 30 10.52 29.28 -14.00
C PHE A 30 9.32 28.33 -14.07
N TYR A 31 8.62 28.18 -12.96
CA TYR A 31 7.34 27.46 -12.95
C TYR A 31 6.23 28.39 -13.41
N GLU A 32 5.55 28.01 -14.49
CA GLU A 32 4.37 28.70 -14.98
C GLU A 32 3.11 27.92 -14.60
N VAL A 33 2.01 28.65 -14.40
CA VAL A 33 0.71 28.09 -14.01
C VAL A 33 -0.34 28.49 -15.04
N ASP A 34 -0.92 27.50 -15.73
CA ASP A 34 -2.08 27.73 -16.60
C ASP A 34 -3.38 27.76 -15.77
N TYR A 35 -3.87 28.95 -15.46
CA TYR A 35 -5.15 29.12 -14.78
C TYR A 35 -6.37 28.85 -15.68
N GLY A 36 -6.22 28.87 -17.00
CA GLY A 36 -7.31 28.56 -17.94
C GLY A 36 -7.74 27.09 -17.84
N GLY A 37 -6.78 26.21 -17.58
CA GLY A 37 -7.00 24.79 -17.35
C GLY A 37 -7.37 24.40 -15.90
N PHE A 38 -7.47 25.35 -14.96
CA PHE A 38 -7.55 25.04 -13.52
C PHE A 38 -8.71 24.09 -13.15
N HIS A 39 -9.87 24.27 -13.77
CA HIS A 39 -11.05 23.44 -13.53
C HIS A 39 -11.17 22.24 -14.49
N HIS A 40 -10.23 22.09 -15.42
CA HIS A 40 -10.30 21.05 -16.45
C HIS A 40 -9.98 19.68 -15.85
N THR A 41 -10.82 18.70 -16.18
CA THR A 41 -10.65 17.32 -15.74
C THR A 41 -10.73 16.36 -16.92
N VAL A 42 -10.03 15.25 -16.82
CA VAL A 42 -10.01 14.19 -17.83
C VAL A 42 -10.45 12.86 -17.22
N PRO A 43 -11.23 12.04 -17.94
CA PRO A 43 -11.64 10.72 -17.46
C PRO A 43 -10.45 9.75 -17.41
N VAL A 44 -10.44 8.85 -16.44
CA VAL A 44 -9.39 7.87 -16.18
C VAL A 44 -10.02 6.52 -15.82
N PRO A 45 -9.48 5.39 -16.32
CA PRO A 45 -9.93 4.06 -15.93
C PRO A 45 -9.89 3.89 -14.41
N THR A 46 -11.07 3.84 -13.80
CA THR A 46 -11.24 3.77 -12.35
C THR A 46 -12.28 2.70 -12.04
N PRO A 47 -12.04 1.80 -11.06
CA PRO A 47 -12.99 0.75 -10.74
C PRO A 47 -14.32 1.34 -10.25
N ALA A 48 -15.43 0.76 -10.72
CA ALA A 48 -16.79 1.14 -10.34
C ALA A 48 -17.22 0.44 -9.03
N CYS A 49 -16.43 0.61 -7.97
CA CYS A 49 -16.74 0.03 -6.67
C CYS A 49 -16.49 1.05 -5.55
N SER A 50 -17.16 0.84 -4.41
CA SER A 50 -16.90 1.63 -3.21
C SER A 50 -15.50 1.36 -2.66
N ALA A 51 -14.92 2.34 -1.97
CA ALA A 51 -13.64 2.17 -1.28
C ALA A 51 -13.64 0.96 -0.33
N ARG A 52 -14.78 0.68 0.33
CA ARG A 52 -14.95 -0.50 1.19
C ARG A 52 -14.81 -1.81 0.42
N GLN A 53 -15.43 -1.92 -0.75
CA GLN A 53 -15.33 -3.11 -1.60
C GLN A 53 -13.91 -3.28 -2.14
N LEU A 54 -13.26 -2.18 -2.55
CA LEU A 54 -11.88 -2.19 -3.02
C LEU A 54 -10.92 -2.67 -1.93
N ALA A 55 -11.07 -2.16 -0.70
CA ALA A 55 -10.28 -2.60 0.46
C ALA A 55 -10.51 -4.06 0.81
N ALA A 56 -11.76 -4.53 0.78
CA ALA A 56 -12.08 -5.94 1.00
C ALA A 56 -11.47 -6.85 -0.09
N ALA A 57 -11.45 -6.40 -1.35
CA ALA A 57 -10.84 -7.14 -2.44
C ALA A 57 -9.31 -7.20 -2.30
N ALA A 58 -8.67 -6.10 -1.87
CA ALA A 58 -7.24 -6.07 -1.57
C ALA A 58 -6.90 -7.03 -0.42
N ALA A 59 -7.63 -6.95 0.70
CA ALA A 59 -7.42 -7.83 1.85
C ALA A 59 -7.58 -9.32 1.51
N ARG A 60 -8.53 -9.67 0.64
CA ARG A 60 -8.68 -11.06 0.14
C ARG A 60 -7.45 -11.51 -0.66
N ARG A 61 -6.91 -10.66 -1.53
CA ARG A 61 -5.69 -10.97 -2.31
C ARG A 61 -4.49 -11.18 -1.40
N ASP A 62 -4.33 -10.34 -0.38
CA ASP A 62 -3.21 -10.45 0.57
C ASP A 62 -3.34 -11.70 1.45
N ALA A 63 -4.56 -12.00 1.92
CA ALA A 63 -4.82 -13.22 2.68
C ALA A 63 -4.56 -14.48 1.86
N GLN A 64 -4.86 -14.47 0.55
CA GLN A 64 -4.51 -15.57 -0.35
C GLN A 64 -3.01 -15.89 -0.34
N LEU A 65 -2.16 -14.87 -0.26
CA LEU A 65 -0.71 -15.08 -0.20
C LEU A 65 -0.26 -15.67 1.14
N TYR A 66 -0.94 -15.33 2.24
CA TYR A 66 -0.57 -15.84 3.56
C TYR A 66 -0.83 -17.35 3.71
N TRP A 67 -1.97 -17.86 3.23
CA TRP A 67 -2.29 -19.29 3.39
C TRP A 67 -1.72 -20.19 2.27
N SER A 68 -1.27 -19.61 1.14
CA SER A 68 -0.78 -20.38 0.00
C SER A 68 0.72 -20.68 0.03
N ILE A 69 1.48 -20.11 0.96
CA ILE A 69 2.91 -20.43 1.11
C ILE A 69 2.99 -21.67 2.02
N PRO A 70 3.46 -22.83 1.52
CA PRO A 70 3.66 -23.99 2.37
C PRO A 70 4.61 -23.60 3.49
N SER A 71 4.18 -23.74 4.74
CA SER A 71 5.08 -23.49 5.85
C SER A 71 6.16 -24.57 5.84
N ARG A 72 7.42 -24.20 6.10
CA ARG A 72 8.46 -25.21 6.38
C ARG A 72 8.11 -26.08 7.60
N LEU A 73 7.16 -25.64 8.44
CA LEU A 73 6.61 -26.42 9.54
C LEU A 73 5.60 -27.49 9.09
N ASP A 74 5.05 -27.39 7.89
CA ASP A 74 4.14 -28.39 7.31
C ASP A 74 4.89 -29.56 6.65
N GLN A 75 6.24 -29.50 6.64
CA GLN A 75 7.04 -30.65 6.22
C GLN A 75 6.83 -31.77 7.24
N PRO A 76 6.41 -32.98 6.81
CA PRO A 76 6.34 -34.10 7.72
C PRO A 76 7.72 -34.27 8.34
N LEU A 77 7.78 -34.25 9.67
CA LEU A 77 8.93 -34.75 10.41
C LEU A 77 9.04 -36.23 9.99
N GLU A 78 9.94 -36.53 9.06
CA GLU A 78 10.35 -37.92 8.85
C GLU A 78 10.82 -38.42 10.22
N GLU A 79 9.99 -39.27 10.81
CA GLU A 79 10.28 -39.91 12.08
C GLU A 79 11.62 -40.60 11.96
N ALA A 80 12.50 -40.23 12.88
CA ALA A 80 13.80 -40.82 13.09
C ALA A 80 13.68 -42.34 13.21
N ALA A 81 14.00 -43.05 12.13
CA ALA A 81 14.30 -44.47 12.16
C ALA A 81 15.59 -44.72 11.39
N GLY A 82 16.73 -44.39 12.01
CA GLY A 82 18.02 -44.84 11.52
C GLY A 82 19.21 -44.01 11.95
N GLY A 83 19.72 -44.27 13.16
CA GLY A 83 21.13 -44.06 13.51
C GLY A 83 21.58 -42.62 13.76
N ALA A 84 22.04 -42.36 14.98
CA ALA A 84 22.76 -41.15 15.32
C ALA A 84 24.05 -40.97 14.47
N PRO A 85 24.43 -39.72 14.18
CA PRO A 85 25.83 -39.34 14.30
C PRO A 85 26.03 -38.07 15.15
N PRO A 86 27.26 -37.83 15.66
CA PRO A 86 27.50 -36.89 16.75
C PRO A 86 27.73 -35.46 16.25
N GLY A 87 27.31 -34.49 17.07
CA GLY A 87 27.81 -33.12 16.99
C GLY A 87 26.79 -32.08 16.52
N THR A 88 25.92 -31.64 17.43
CA THR A 88 25.21 -30.36 17.28
C THR A 88 25.60 -29.44 18.43
N PRO A 89 26.24 -28.29 18.21
CA PRO A 89 26.21 -27.25 19.22
C PRO A 89 24.79 -26.69 19.28
N ARG A 90 24.16 -26.76 20.46
CA ARG A 90 22.86 -26.15 20.75
C ARG A 90 22.92 -24.65 20.43
N GLN A 91 22.34 -24.23 19.31
CA GLN A 91 21.96 -22.83 19.17
C GLN A 91 20.74 -22.59 20.06
N ARG A 92 20.98 -21.84 21.14
CA ARG A 92 19.97 -21.38 22.08
C ARG A 92 19.24 -20.22 21.42
N ASN A 93 18.09 -20.47 20.80
CA ASN A 93 17.21 -19.40 20.36
C ASN A 93 16.63 -18.71 21.59
N GLY A 94 16.95 -17.42 21.75
CA GLY A 94 16.40 -16.59 22.81
C GLY A 94 17.39 -15.55 23.31
N SER A 95 17.49 -14.45 22.57
CA SER A 95 17.90 -13.16 23.15
C SER A 95 17.21 -12.06 22.34
N LEU A 96 16.08 -11.53 22.86
CA LEU A 96 15.66 -10.18 22.52
C LEU A 96 16.73 -9.26 23.10
N ALA A 97 17.57 -8.68 22.25
CA ALA A 97 18.35 -7.52 22.64
C ALA A 97 17.44 -6.29 22.51
N SER A 98 17.06 -5.69 23.63
CA SER A 98 16.47 -4.35 23.68
C SER A 98 17.41 -3.32 23.06
N PRO A 99 16.92 -2.31 22.33
CA PRO A 99 17.74 -1.18 21.92
C PRO A 99 17.75 -0.13 23.03
N GLU A 100 18.84 -0.04 23.78
CA GLU A 100 19.18 1.16 24.55
C GLU A 100 20.56 1.68 24.15
N GLY A 101 20.59 2.94 23.68
CA GLY A 101 21.72 3.85 23.78
C GLY A 101 22.58 4.08 22.52
N ARG A 102 22.31 5.16 21.78
CA ARG A 102 23.08 6.43 21.87
C ARG A 102 22.44 7.53 21.02
#